data_AF-A0A839U8C4-F1
#
_entry.id   AF-A0A839U8C4-F1
#
_cell.length_a   1.000
_cell.length_b   1.000
_cell.length_c   1.000
_cell.angle_alpha   90.00
_cell.angle_beta   90.00
_cell.angle_gamma   90.00
#
_symmetry.space_group_name_H-M   'P 1'
#
loop_
_entity.id
_entity.type
_entity.pdbx_description
1 polymer ?
#
loop_
_entity_poly.entity_id
_entity_poly.type
_entity_poly.pdbx_seq_one_letter_code
_entity_poly.pdbx_strand_id
1 'polypeptide(L)'
;MIQSALYFAFGFLSAVLLALLVAPPIWRRATLLTRKRVEAEIPLTLNEIQAQRDGLRAEHAIAERKLELMLESSREKAALQLAELGETERLIRNLTSELATRDAAIAESRSSFADREQELEKAAAMIIGHERLIEQKSAELELVHRRVSSVAMNADSFQIEVAAQSARIDNLLDDLKEVRQDKRDSDNLRLRAEAEIKEVQHSLAQETKRSAELEKRSNALLRQISDSEAKLSRREKEIERINERLRKVLAEGRKEGSSVLDTPRGKQALVQAQETERLREEMNTLAAQVVAMVARLEGPTSMVNELLAKAESEMSPVHGENGEIIVSLADRIRALQTAASETRKTAETR
;
A
#
# COMPACT_ATOMS: atom_id res chain seq x y z
N MET A 1 -41.19 -30.73 -199.04
CA MET A 1 -40.81 -30.80 -197.60
C MET A 1 -39.31 -30.59 -197.37
N ILE A 2 -38.40 -31.09 -198.22
CA ILE A 2 -36.93 -30.91 -198.05
C ILE A 2 -36.44 -29.46 -198.33
N GLN A 3 -37.06 -28.75 -199.28
CA GLN A 3 -36.66 -27.39 -199.65
C GLN A 3 -36.83 -26.37 -198.49
N SER A 4 -37.90 -26.48 -197.69
CA SER A 4 -38.14 -25.63 -196.53
C SER A 4 -37.10 -25.83 -195.42
N ALA A 5 -36.65 -27.07 -195.21
CA ALA A 5 -35.62 -27.41 -194.25
C ALA A 5 -34.24 -26.82 -194.65
N LEU A 6 -33.93 -26.76 -195.95
CA LEU A 6 -32.66 -26.25 -196.44
C LEU A 6 -32.54 -24.72 -196.29
N TYR A 7 -33.61 -23.97 -196.57
CA TYR A 7 -33.65 -22.53 -196.30
C TYR A 7 -33.55 -22.22 -194.80
N PHE A 8 -34.20 -23.03 -193.95
CA PHE A 8 -34.08 -22.90 -192.50
C PHE A 8 -32.65 -23.16 -192.01
N ALA A 9 -32.01 -24.23 -192.50
CA ALA A 9 -30.62 -24.54 -192.15
C ALA A 9 -29.65 -23.45 -192.63
N PHE A 10 -29.83 -22.91 -193.85
CA PHE A 10 -28.99 -21.84 -194.38
C PHE A 10 -29.19 -20.51 -193.63
N GLY A 11 -30.43 -20.18 -193.27
CA GLY A 11 -30.74 -19.02 -192.42
C GLY A 11 -30.19 -19.15 -191.00
N PHE A 12 -30.27 -20.35 -190.40
CA PHE A 12 -29.66 -20.61 -189.10
C PHE A 12 -28.13 -20.50 -189.15
N LEU A 13 -27.50 -21.06 -190.18
CA LEU A 13 -26.05 -20.98 -190.36
C LEU A 13 -25.58 -19.53 -190.54
N SER A 14 -26.33 -18.71 -191.30
CA SER A 14 -25.98 -17.29 -191.48
C SER A 14 -26.16 -16.48 -190.18
N ALA A 15 -27.21 -16.76 -189.41
CA ALA A 15 -27.42 -16.13 -188.11
C ALA A 15 -26.33 -16.49 -187.11
N VAL A 16 -25.92 -17.76 -187.05
CA VAL A 16 -24.82 -18.23 -186.20
C VAL A 16 -23.50 -17.57 -186.62
N LEU A 17 -23.23 -17.47 -187.93
CA LEU A 17 -22.03 -16.79 -188.44
C LEU A 17 -21.98 -15.32 -188.00
N LEU A 18 -23.10 -14.59 -188.11
CA LEU A 18 -23.19 -13.21 -187.67
C LEU A 18 -23.04 -13.07 -186.15
N ALA A 19 -23.63 -13.97 -185.37
CA ALA A 19 -23.45 -13.99 -183.91
C ALA A 19 -21.98 -14.21 -183.51
N LEU A 20 -21.27 -15.11 -184.21
CA LEU A 20 -19.85 -15.38 -183.99
C LEU A 20 -18.95 -14.21 -184.38
N LEU A 21 -19.34 -13.42 -185.38
CA LEU A 21 -18.61 -12.21 -185.78
C LEU A 21 -18.74 -11.09 -184.73
N VAL A 22 -19.92 -10.97 -184.11
CA VAL A 22 -20.25 -9.86 -183.20
C VAL A 22 -19.94 -10.17 -181.73
N ALA A 23 -19.86 -11.44 -181.32
CA ALA A 23 -19.54 -11.81 -179.94
C ALA A 23 -18.14 -11.34 -179.46
N PRO A 24 -17.04 -11.47 -180.23
CA PRO A 24 -15.71 -11.03 -179.79
C PRO A 24 -15.59 -9.52 -179.46
N PRO A 25 -16.10 -8.56 -180.26
CA PRO A 25 -16.00 -7.14 -179.93
C PRO A 25 -16.84 -6.74 -178.72
N ILE A 26 -18.02 -7.35 -178.52
CA ILE A 26 -18.86 -7.10 -177.34
C ILE A 26 -18.14 -7.56 -176.07
N TRP A 27 -17.55 -8.76 -176.09
CA TRP A 27 -16.81 -9.30 -174.94
C TRP A 27 -15.62 -8.43 -174.55
N ARG A 28 -14.83 -7.97 -175.54
CA ARG A 28 -13.70 -7.06 -175.30
C ARG A 28 -14.14 -5.75 -174.64
N ARG A 29 -15.27 -5.18 -175.08
CA ARG A 29 -15.79 -3.93 -174.51
C ARG A 29 -16.31 -4.09 -173.08
N ALA A 30 -17.00 -5.20 -172.79
CA ALA A 30 -17.48 -5.51 -171.45
C ALA A 30 -16.31 -5.63 -170.44
N THR A 31 -15.23 -6.31 -170.81
CA THR A 31 -14.06 -6.49 -169.92
C THR A 31 -13.33 -5.19 -169.57
N LEU A 32 -13.33 -4.20 -170.49
CA LEU A 32 -12.70 -2.90 -170.23
C LEU A 32 -13.53 -2.05 -169.27
N LEU A 33 -14.86 -2.07 -169.41
CA LEU A 33 -15.76 -1.33 -168.53
C LEU A 33 -15.78 -1.91 -167.11
N THR A 34 -15.77 -3.24 -166.97
CA THR A 34 -15.67 -3.88 -165.64
C THR A 34 -14.33 -3.60 -164.98
N ARG A 35 -13.22 -3.65 -165.73
CA ARG A 35 -11.91 -3.31 -165.20
C ARG A 35 -11.84 -1.85 -164.71
N LYS A 36 -12.31 -0.90 -165.51
CA LYS A 36 -12.35 0.52 -165.12
C LYS A 36 -13.26 0.79 -163.91
N ARG A 37 -14.35 0.03 -163.76
CA ARG A 37 -15.27 0.19 -162.63
C ARG A 37 -14.70 -0.39 -161.34
N VAL A 38 -14.05 -1.56 -161.40
CA VAL A 38 -13.37 -2.17 -160.24
C VAL A 38 -12.16 -1.34 -159.78
N GLU A 39 -11.38 -0.80 -160.72
CA GLU A 39 -10.25 0.10 -160.38
C GLU A 39 -10.72 1.42 -159.74
N ALA A 40 -11.95 1.88 -160.01
CA ALA A 40 -12.53 3.08 -159.40
C ALA A 40 -13.26 2.80 -158.07
N GLU A 41 -13.81 1.60 -157.88
CA GLU A 41 -14.57 1.21 -156.69
C GLU A 41 -13.69 0.62 -155.57
N ILE A 42 -12.46 0.19 -155.88
CA ILE A 42 -11.50 -0.32 -154.89
C ILE A 42 -10.29 0.63 -154.80
N PRO A 43 -10.39 1.76 -154.10
CA PRO A 43 -9.25 2.61 -153.81
C PRO A 43 -8.52 2.06 -152.59
N LEU A 44 -7.67 1.05 -152.79
CA LEU A 44 -6.56 0.76 -151.89
C LEU A 44 -5.32 0.77 -152.75
N THR A 45 -4.64 1.90 -152.76
CA THR A 45 -3.31 1.98 -153.38
C THR A 45 -2.33 1.14 -152.55
N LEU A 46 -1.31 0.56 -153.19
CA LEU A 46 -0.30 -0.27 -152.51
C LEU A 46 0.31 0.42 -151.28
N ASN A 47 0.42 1.75 -151.33
CA ASN A 47 0.94 2.58 -150.24
C ASN A 47 -0.01 2.65 -149.03
N GLU A 48 -1.33 2.67 -149.23
CA GLU A 48 -2.31 2.67 -148.13
C GLU A 48 -2.37 1.32 -147.41
N ILE A 49 -2.23 0.21 -148.15
CA ILE A 49 -2.13 -1.14 -147.55
C ILE A 49 -0.85 -1.25 -146.71
N GLN A 50 0.26 -0.70 -147.20
CA GLN A 50 1.51 -0.64 -146.44
C GLN A 50 1.37 0.24 -145.20
N ALA A 51 0.71 1.39 -145.30
CA ALA A 51 0.45 2.28 -144.16
C ALA A 51 -0.46 1.61 -143.11
N GLN A 52 -1.51 0.88 -143.51
CA GLN A 52 -2.35 0.13 -142.58
C GLN A 52 -1.57 -1.01 -141.90
N ARG A 53 -0.76 -1.75 -142.66
CA ARG A 53 0.09 -2.82 -142.09
C ARG A 53 1.10 -2.26 -141.10
N ASP A 54 1.76 -1.15 -141.43
CA ASP A 54 2.74 -0.53 -140.56
C ASP A 54 2.07 0.18 -139.37
N GLY A 55 0.84 0.67 -139.54
CA GLY A 55 -0.04 1.14 -138.46
C GLY A 55 -0.42 0.03 -137.48
N LEU A 56 -0.87 -1.13 -137.96
CA LEU A 56 -1.14 -2.30 -137.12
C LEU A 56 0.12 -2.77 -136.37
N ARG A 57 1.28 -2.75 -137.03
CA ARG A 57 2.56 -3.04 -136.36
C ARG A 57 2.87 -2.05 -135.25
N ALA A 58 2.62 -0.76 -135.46
CA ALA A 58 2.80 0.27 -134.45
C ALA A 58 1.82 0.11 -133.28
N GLU A 59 0.54 -0.18 -133.56
CA GLU A 59 -0.47 -0.45 -132.54
C GLU A 59 -0.09 -1.65 -131.68
N HIS A 60 0.34 -2.76 -132.31
CA HIS A 60 0.83 -3.93 -131.59
C HIS A 60 2.08 -3.62 -130.77
N ALA A 61 3.05 -2.89 -131.32
CA ALA A 61 4.26 -2.51 -130.59
C ALA A 61 3.95 -1.60 -129.39
N ILE A 62 3.01 -0.66 -129.52
CA ILE A 62 2.57 0.21 -128.42
C ILE A 62 1.79 -0.61 -127.37
N ALA A 63 0.92 -1.52 -127.80
CA ALA A 63 0.17 -2.40 -126.89
C ALA A 63 1.10 -3.33 -126.12
N GLU A 64 2.08 -3.94 -126.79
CA GLU A 64 3.13 -4.77 -126.18
C GLU A 64 3.94 -3.95 -125.17
N ARG A 65 4.42 -2.77 -125.56
CA ARG A 65 5.17 -1.88 -124.64
C ARG A 65 4.33 -1.46 -123.43
N LYS A 66 3.04 -1.17 -123.62
CA LYS A 66 2.13 -0.83 -122.52
C LYS A 66 1.92 -2.00 -121.57
N LEU A 67 1.79 -3.22 -122.11
CA LEU A 67 1.69 -4.44 -121.31
C LEU A 67 2.99 -4.73 -120.56
N GLU A 68 4.15 -4.55 -121.19
CA GLU A 68 5.46 -4.66 -120.54
C GLU A 68 5.57 -3.67 -119.37
N LEU A 69 5.24 -2.40 -119.56
CA LEU A 69 5.28 -1.39 -118.50
C LEU A 69 4.29 -1.70 -117.37
N MET A 70 3.10 -2.22 -117.68
CA MET A 70 2.14 -2.68 -116.67
C MET A 70 2.66 -3.91 -115.91
N LEU A 71 3.34 -4.82 -116.60
CA LEU A 71 3.96 -6.00 -116.00
C LEU A 71 5.14 -5.61 -115.10
N GLU A 72 6.00 -4.69 -115.54
CA GLU A 72 7.11 -4.15 -114.75
C GLU A 72 6.61 -3.44 -113.49
N SER A 73 5.64 -2.52 -113.62
CA SER A 73 5.09 -1.80 -112.46
C SER A 73 4.32 -2.70 -111.49
N SER A 74 3.65 -3.76 -111.97
CA SER A 74 3.02 -4.74 -111.08
C SER A 74 4.04 -5.64 -110.39
N ARG A 75 5.13 -6.02 -111.07
CA ARG A 75 6.26 -6.74 -110.47
C ARG A 75 6.98 -5.90 -109.42
N GLU A 76 7.20 -4.62 -109.68
CA GLU A 76 7.79 -3.69 -108.72
C GLU A 76 6.92 -3.56 -107.47
N LYS A 77 5.60 -3.36 -107.63
CA LYS A 77 4.65 -3.36 -106.50
C LYS A 77 4.65 -4.67 -105.73
N ALA A 78 4.67 -5.81 -106.42
CA ALA A 78 4.73 -7.12 -105.77
C ALA A 78 6.06 -7.30 -105.00
N ALA A 79 7.18 -6.83 -105.53
CA ALA A 79 8.47 -6.87 -104.85
C ALA A 79 8.47 -6.00 -103.57
N LEU A 80 7.89 -4.80 -103.63
CA LEU A 80 7.73 -3.93 -102.46
C LEU A 80 6.84 -4.58 -101.39
N GLN A 81 5.70 -5.14 -101.79
CA GLN A 81 4.80 -5.83 -100.86
C GLN A 81 5.45 -7.05 -100.20
N LEU A 82 6.26 -7.83 -100.93
CA LEU A 82 7.01 -8.95 -100.35
C LEU A 82 8.07 -8.48 -99.35
N ALA A 83 8.71 -7.33 -99.60
CA ALA A 83 9.63 -6.73 -98.66
C ALA A 83 8.91 -6.26 -97.38
N GLU A 84 7.78 -5.57 -97.50
CA GLU A 84 6.94 -5.13 -96.38
C GLU A 84 6.40 -6.32 -95.56
N LEU A 85 5.95 -7.39 -96.23
CA LEU A 85 5.54 -8.63 -95.56
C LEU A 85 6.71 -9.27 -94.81
N GLY A 86 7.91 -9.28 -95.41
CA GLY A 86 9.12 -9.77 -94.75
C GLY A 86 9.47 -8.97 -93.48
N GLU A 87 9.35 -7.64 -93.52
CA GLU A 87 9.58 -6.78 -92.34
C GLU A 87 8.53 -7.00 -91.25
N THR A 88 7.25 -7.06 -91.62
CA THR A 88 6.16 -7.30 -90.66
C THR A 88 6.26 -8.68 -90.02
N GLU A 89 6.61 -9.72 -90.78
CA GLU A 89 6.88 -11.06 -90.22
C GLU A 89 8.07 -11.07 -89.25
N ARG A 90 9.11 -10.26 -89.50
CA ARG A 90 10.24 -10.13 -88.56
C ARG A 90 9.80 -9.41 -87.28
N LEU A 91 9.02 -8.34 -87.39
CA LEU A 91 8.46 -7.64 -86.23
C LEU A 91 7.55 -8.55 -85.41
N ILE A 92 6.66 -9.32 -86.05
CA ILE A 92 5.80 -10.29 -85.38
C ILE A 92 6.63 -11.35 -84.65
N ARG A 93 7.67 -11.89 -85.29
CA ARG A 93 8.57 -12.87 -84.64
C ARG A 93 9.30 -12.28 -83.43
N ASN A 94 9.78 -11.04 -83.54
CA ASN A 94 10.42 -10.37 -82.41
C ASN A 94 9.43 -10.13 -81.26
N LEU A 95 8.25 -9.56 -81.55
CA LEU A 95 7.22 -9.29 -80.55
C LEU A 95 6.69 -10.56 -79.89
N THR A 96 6.49 -11.64 -80.65
CA THR A 96 6.09 -12.94 -80.09
C THR A 96 7.17 -13.53 -79.19
N SER A 97 8.45 -13.39 -79.55
CA SER A 97 9.56 -13.79 -78.67
C SER A 97 9.61 -12.96 -77.39
N GLU A 98 9.38 -11.64 -77.47
CA GLU A 98 9.33 -10.77 -76.29
C GLU A 98 8.12 -11.05 -75.39
N LEU A 99 6.97 -11.39 -75.97
CA LEU A 99 5.80 -11.82 -75.20
C LEU A 99 6.08 -13.13 -74.47
N ALA A 100 6.69 -14.11 -75.15
CA ALA A 100 7.07 -15.37 -74.52
C ALA A 100 8.07 -15.18 -73.35
N THR A 101 9.05 -14.28 -73.49
CA THR A 101 9.99 -13.99 -72.40
C THR A 101 9.33 -13.24 -71.26
N ARG A 102 8.44 -12.28 -71.54
CA ARG A 102 7.64 -11.59 -70.52
C ARG A 102 6.71 -12.54 -69.79
N ASP A 103 6.03 -13.45 -70.49
CA ASP A 103 5.15 -14.45 -69.88
C ASP A 103 5.92 -15.40 -68.97
N ALA A 104 7.12 -15.83 -69.38
CA ALA A 104 8.00 -16.62 -68.53
C ALA A 104 8.42 -15.85 -67.27
N ALA A 105 8.83 -14.58 -67.40
CA ALA A 105 9.22 -13.73 -66.28
C ALA A 105 8.04 -13.44 -65.32
N ILE A 106 6.83 -13.28 -65.84
CA ILE A 106 5.61 -13.11 -65.04
C ILE A 106 5.29 -14.41 -64.30
N ALA A 107 5.43 -15.57 -64.94
CA ALA A 107 5.21 -16.86 -64.29
C ALA A 107 6.19 -17.09 -63.13
N GLU A 108 7.47 -16.79 -63.33
CA GLU A 108 8.51 -16.86 -62.29
C GLU A 108 8.28 -15.86 -61.14
N SER A 109 7.87 -14.64 -61.47
CA SER A 109 7.51 -13.62 -60.46
C SER A 109 6.29 -14.05 -59.65
N ARG A 110 5.31 -14.70 -60.28
CA ARG A 110 4.13 -15.24 -59.59
C ARG A 110 4.47 -16.42 -58.68
N SER A 111 5.36 -17.34 -59.11
CA SER A 111 5.77 -18.46 -58.26
C SER A 111 6.55 -17.97 -57.04
N SER A 112 7.52 -17.08 -57.23
CA SER A 112 8.27 -16.47 -56.13
C SER A 112 7.38 -15.67 -55.16
N PHE A 113 6.35 -14.98 -55.67
CA PHE A 113 5.36 -14.32 -54.82
C PHE A 113 4.54 -15.32 -54.00
N ALA A 114 4.08 -16.42 -54.62
CA ALA A 114 3.34 -17.47 -53.93
C ALA A 114 4.18 -18.16 -52.84
N ASP A 115 5.46 -18.45 -53.13
CA ASP A 115 6.40 -19.00 -52.15
C ASP A 115 6.59 -18.03 -50.98
N ARG A 116 6.75 -16.73 -51.26
CA ARG A 116 6.92 -15.71 -50.23
C ARG A 116 5.65 -15.51 -49.40
N GLU A 117 4.48 -15.58 -50.02
CA GLU A 117 3.19 -15.54 -49.34
C GLU A 117 3.05 -16.73 -48.38
N GLN A 118 3.43 -17.93 -48.81
CA GLN A 118 3.46 -19.11 -47.95
C GLN A 118 4.45 -18.97 -46.78
N GLU A 119 5.62 -18.37 -47.00
CA GLU A 119 6.57 -18.06 -45.93
C GLU A 119 6.02 -17.05 -44.93
N LEU A 120 5.31 -16.02 -45.41
CA LEU A 120 4.66 -15.03 -44.57
C LEU A 120 3.53 -15.64 -43.76
N GLU A 121 2.72 -16.54 -44.34
CA GLU A 121 1.68 -17.27 -43.61
C GLU A 121 2.29 -18.16 -42.50
N LYS A 122 3.38 -18.87 -42.80
CA LYS A 122 4.11 -19.67 -41.80
C LYS A 122 4.66 -18.79 -40.69
N ALA A 123 5.28 -17.65 -41.03
CA ALA A 123 5.80 -16.70 -40.05
C ALA A 123 4.69 -16.10 -39.18
N ALA A 124 3.54 -15.74 -39.78
CA ALA A 124 2.38 -15.24 -39.05
C ALA A 124 1.82 -16.30 -38.09
N ALA A 125 1.71 -17.56 -38.52
CA ALA A 125 1.30 -18.66 -37.65
C ALA A 125 2.27 -18.88 -36.47
N MET A 126 3.58 -18.77 -36.72
CA MET A 126 4.59 -18.84 -35.65
C MET A 126 4.47 -17.68 -34.67
N ILE A 127 4.25 -16.44 -35.15
CA ILE A 127 4.05 -15.26 -34.29
C ILE A 127 2.83 -15.46 -33.39
N ILE A 128 1.69 -15.89 -33.95
CA ILE A 128 0.48 -16.18 -33.17
C ILE A 128 0.75 -17.28 -32.12
N GLY A 129 1.51 -18.30 -32.48
CA GLY A 129 1.95 -19.36 -31.56
C GLY A 129 2.80 -18.81 -30.41
N HIS A 130 3.76 -17.95 -30.70
CA HIS A 130 4.61 -17.30 -29.70
C HIS A 130 3.84 -16.32 -28.82
N GLU A 131 2.90 -15.56 -29.38
CA GLU A 131 2.05 -14.63 -28.63
C GLU A 131 1.19 -15.38 -27.60
N ARG A 132 0.57 -16.51 -27.99
CA ARG A 132 -0.13 -17.40 -27.05
C ARG A 132 0.79 -17.96 -25.97
N LEU A 133 2.03 -18.32 -26.30
CA LEU A 133 3.00 -18.79 -25.33
C LEU A 133 3.38 -17.68 -24.34
N ILE A 134 3.55 -16.45 -24.81
CA ILE A 134 3.83 -15.28 -23.98
C ILE A 134 2.65 -15.00 -23.05
N GLU A 135 1.40 -15.06 -23.53
CA GLU A 135 0.19 -14.91 -22.71
C GLU A 135 0.09 -16.01 -21.63
N GLN A 136 0.41 -17.26 -21.97
CA GLN A 136 0.46 -18.34 -20.98
C GLN A 136 1.52 -18.07 -19.92
N LYS A 137 2.71 -17.61 -20.32
CA LYS A 137 3.80 -17.30 -19.39
C LYS A 137 3.54 -16.07 -18.55
N SER A 138 2.87 -15.05 -19.07
CA SER A 138 2.45 -13.89 -18.27
C SER A 138 1.41 -14.31 -17.22
N ALA A 139 0.44 -15.15 -17.59
CA ALA A 139 -0.54 -15.69 -16.64
C ALA A 139 0.10 -16.58 -15.55
N GLU A 140 1.07 -17.43 -15.92
CA GLU A 140 1.88 -18.20 -14.97
C GLU A 140 2.65 -17.26 -14.02
N LEU A 141 3.31 -16.22 -14.55
CA LEU A 141 4.05 -15.25 -13.75
C LEU A 141 3.16 -14.48 -12.79
N GLU A 142 1.95 -14.06 -13.21
CA GLU A 142 0.99 -13.42 -12.33
C GLU A 142 0.54 -14.35 -11.19
N LEU A 143 0.30 -15.63 -11.48
CA LEU A 143 -0.04 -16.61 -10.45
C LEU A 143 1.10 -16.81 -9.46
N VAL A 144 2.33 -16.96 -9.96
CA VAL A 144 3.53 -17.06 -9.10
C VAL A 144 3.68 -15.79 -8.27
N HIS A 145 3.49 -14.61 -8.86
CA HIS A 145 3.57 -13.35 -8.14
C HIS A 145 2.55 -13.25 -7.00
N ARG A 146 1.29 -13.64 -7.25
CA ARG A 146 0.25 -13.71 -6.20
C ARG A 146 0.64 -14.67 -5.09
N ARG A 147 1.21 -15.84 -5.41
CA ARG A 147 1.67 -16.82 -4.42
C ARG A 147 2.87 -16.31 -3.62
N VAL A 148 3.81 -15.60 -4.25
CA VAL A 148 4.94 -14.98 -3.54
C VAL A 148 4.44 -13.89 -2.60
N SER A 149 3.50 -13.03 -3.06
CA SER A 149 2.90 -12.00 -2.23
C SER A 149 2.16 -12.59 -1.02
N SER A 150 1.42 -13.69 -1.19
CA SER A 150 0.72 -14.33 -0.07
C SER A 150 1.71 -14.97 0.92
N VAL A 151 2.78 -15.61 0.42
CA VAL A 151 3.84 -16.14 1.29
C VAL A 151 4.56 -15.02 2.03
N ALA A 152 4.81 -13.88 1.40
CA ALA A 152 5.40 -12.72 2.04
C ALA A 152 4.50 -12.17 3.17
N MET A 153 3.19 -12.02 2.92
CA MET A 153 2.22 -11.62 3.95
C MET A 153 2.19 -12.61 5.12
N ASN A 154 2.24 -13.91 4.85
CA ASN A 154 2.30 -14.92 5.90
C ASN A 154 3.61 -14.84 6.70
N ALA A 155 4.74 -14.57 6.02
CA ALA A 155 6.03 -14.39 6.68
C ALA A 155 6.03 -13.16 7.59
N ASP A 156 5.46 -12.03 7.14
CA ASP A 156 5.30 -10.82 7.96
C ASP A 156 4.40 -11.09 9.18
N SER A 157 3.29 -11.83 8.98
CA SER A 157 2.42 -12.26 10.09
C SER A 157 3.18 -13.12 11.10
N PHE A 158 3.98 -14.10 10.64
CA PHE A 158 4.80 -14.93 11.52
C PHE A 158 5.90 -14.12 12.22
N GLN A 159 6.49 -13.12 11.58
CA GLN A 159 7.45 -12.22 12.24
C GLN A 159 6.79 -11.43 13.38
N ILE A 160 5.57 -10.93 13.16
CA ILE A 160 4.79 -10.25 14.21
C ILE A 160 4.46 -11.22 15.35
N GLU A 161 4.04 -12.44 15.05
CA GLU A 161 3.77 -13.46 16.07
C GLU A 161 5.02 -13.83 16.87
N VAL A 162 6.16 -14.01 16.21
CA VAL A 162 7.44 -14.28 16.88
C VAL A 162 7.85 -13.11 17.76
N ALA A 163 7.70 -11.86 17.29
CA ALA A 163 8.00 -10.67 18.09
C ALA A 163 7.05 -10.52 19.30
N ALA A 164 5.77 -10.86 19.14
CA ALA A 164 4.81 -10.88 20.24
C ALA A 164 5.13 -11.99 21.25
N GLN A 165 5.53 -13.17 20.78
CA GLN A 165 5.97 -14.27 21.64
C GLN A 165 7.28 -13.94 22.36
N SER A 166 8.24 -13.30 21.70
CA SER A 166 9.48 -12.87 22.37
C SER A 166 9.18 -11.83 23.46
N ALA A 167 8.34 -10.83 23.18
CA ALA A 167 7.92 -9.86 24.20
C ALA A 167 7.17 -10.54 25.37
N ARG A 168 6.36 -11.57 25.09
CA ARG A 168 5.69 -12.35 26.14
C ARG A 168 6.69 -13.15 26.98
N ILE A 169 7.72 -13.72 26.35
CA ILE A 169 8.82 -14.41 27.05
C ILE A 169 9.57 -13.41 27.93
N ASP A 170 9.89 -12.21 27.43
CA ASP A 170 10.59 -11.18 28.19
C ASP A 170 9.77 -10.73 29.42
N ASN A 171 8.46 -10.49 29.26
CA ASN A 171 7.57 -10.19 30.38
C ASN A 171 7.54 -11.33 31.41
N LEU A 172 7.41 -12.59 30.96
CA LEU A 172 7.44 -13.74 31.87
C LEU A 172 8.80 -13.90 32.57
N LEU A 173 9.90 -13.55 31.92
CA LEU A 173 11.23 -13.54 32.53
C LEU A 173 11.35 -12.45 33.59
N ASP A 174 10.77 -11.27 33.35
CA ASP A 174 10.74 -10.18 34.33
C ASP A 174 9.82 -10.50 35.50
N ASP A 175 8.62 -11.05 35.28
CA ASP A 175 7.74 -11.58 36.33
C ASP A 175 8.47 -12.64 37.18
N LEU A 176 9.23 -13.53 36.53
CA LEU A 176 10.00 -14.56 37.22
C LEU A 176 11.16 -13.95 38.04
N LYS A 177 11.78 -12.87 37.57
CA LYS A 177 12.77 -12.11 38.36
C LYS A 177 12.12 -11.42 39.55
N GLU A 178 10.96 -10.79 39.37
CA GLU A 178 10.19 -10.13 40.44
C GLU A 178 9.78 -11.15 41.51
N VAL A 179 9.15 -12.27 41.12
CA VAL A 179 8.79 -13.36 42.05
C VAL A 179 10.01 -13.93 42.77
N ARG A 180 11.17 -14.02 42.08
CA ARG A 180 12.43 -14.43 42.73
C ARG A 180 12.94 -13.40 43.73
N GLN A 181 12.81 -12.10 43.43
CA GLN A 181 13.16 -11.02 44.35
C GLN A 181 12.22 -11.01 45.55
N ASP A 182 10.91 -11.06 45.33
CA ASP A 182 9.90 -11.14 46.39
C ASP A 182 10.11 -12.35 47.30
N LYS A 183 10.46 -13.50 46.72
CA LYS A 183 10.82 -14.69 47.51
C LYS A 183 12.07 -14.45 48.36
N ARG A 184 13.11 -13.83 47.79
CA ARG A 184 14.32 -13.48 48.55
C ARG A 184 14.01 -12.49 49.67
N ASP A 185 13.20 -11.48 49.40
CA ASP A 185 12.82 -10.47 50.38
C ASP A 185 11.91 -11.05 51.46
N SER A 186 10.97 -11.92 51.09
CA SER A 186 10.17 -12.71 52.01
C SER A 186 11.03 -13.63 52.88
N ASP A 187 12.00 -14.32 52.29
CA ASP A 187 12.94 -15.17 53.03
C ASP A 187 13.83 -14.33 53.97
N ASN A 188 14.28 -13.15 53.54
CA ASN A 188 15.02 -12.20 54.37
C ASN A 188 14.17 -11.66 55.53
N LEU A 189 12.91 -11.31 55.28
CA LEU A 189 11.94 -10.89 56.29
C LEU A 189 11.67 -12.04 57.28
N ARG A 190 11.53 -13.27 56.79
CA ARG A 190 11.40 -14.45 57.64
C ARG A 190 12.62 -14.65 58.53
N LEU A 191 13.84 -14.52 57.97
CA LEU A 191 15.07 -14.62 58.76
C LEU A 191 15.18 -13.51 59.81
N ARG A 192 14.77 -12.28 59.49
CA ARG A 192 14.72 -11.16 60.45
C ARG A 192 13.69 -11.43 61.55
N ALA A 193 12.47 -11.84 61.19
CA ALA A 193 11.43 -12.19 62.15
C ALA A 193 11.87 -13.37 63.04
N GLU A 194 12.55 -14.38 62.49
CA GLU A 194 13.12 -15.48 63.27
C GLU A 194 14.23 -15.00 64.22
N ALA A 195 15.04 -14.02 63.81
CA ALA A 195 16.06 -13.41 64.67
C ALA A 195 15.42 -12.57 65.80
N GLU A 196 14.41 -11.75 65.49
CA GLU A 196 13.64 -10.99 66.47
C GLU A 196 12.91 -11.92 67.44
N ILE A 197 12.32 -13.02 66.97
CA ILE A 197 11.71 -14.05 67.83
C ILE A 197 12.77 -14.64 68.75
N LYS A 198 13.98 -14.95 68.26
CA LYS A 198 15.08 -15.45 69.11
C LYS A 198 15.53 -14.40 70.14
N GLU A 199 15.59 -13.13 69.76
CA GLU A 199 15.94 -12.04 70.68
C GLU A 199 14.88 -11.83 71.76
N VAL A 200 13.60 -11.82 71.38
CA VAL A 200 12.46 -11.76 72.31
C VAL A 200 12.42 -12.99 73.21
N GLN A 201 12.69 -14.19 72.68
CA GLN A 201 12.84 -15.39 73.50
C GLN A 201 14.01 -15.26 74.48
N HIS A 202 15.13 -14.65 74.06
CA HIS A 202 16.27 -14.43 74.93
C HIS A 202 15.96 -13.40 76.03
N SER A 203 15.30 -12.29 75.70
CA SER A 203 14.90 -11.27 76.69
C SER A 203 13.84 -11.80 77.64
N LEU A 204 12.87 -12.57 77.15
CA LEU A 204 11.91 -13.29 77.98
C LEU A 204 12.61 -14.30 78.90
N ALA A 205 13.62 -15.03 78.39
CA ALA A 205 14.44 -15.92 79.21
C ALA A 205 15.25 -15.15 80.28
N GLN A 206 15.70 -13.94 79.98
CA GLN A 206 16.38 -13.08 80.96
C GLN A 206 15.39 -12.53 82.01
N GLU A 207 14.21 -12.06 81.60
CA GLU A 207 13.18 -11.57 82.51
C GLU A 207 12.58 -12.70 83.37
N THR A 208 12.39 -13.90 82.84
CA THR A 208 11.98 -15.06 83.65
C THR A 208 13.07 -15.47 84.64
N LYS A 209 14.36 -15.38 84.29
CA LYS A 209 15.46 -15.55 85.25
C LYS A 209 15.46 -14.47 86.32
N ARG A 210 15.29 -13.19 85.94
CA ARG A 210 15.17 -12.07 86.90
C ARG A 210 13.95 -12.23 87.81
N SER A 211 12.80 -12.62 87.27
CA SER A 211 11.60 -12.94 88.02
C SER A 211 11.85 -14.09 88.99
N ALA A 212 12.47 -15.19 88.54
CA ALA A 212 12.84 -16.30 89.42
C ALA A 212 13.86 -15.89 90.50
N GLU A 213 14.79 -14.97 90.21
CA GLU A 213 15.68 -14.38 91.22
C GLU A 213 14.92 -13.49 92.22
N LEU A 214 13.99 -12.65 91.74
CA LEU A 214 13.14 -11.81 92.58
C LEU A 214 12.20 -12.67 93.44
N GLU A 215 11.62 -13.74 92.90
CA GLU A 215 10.85 -14.72 93.66
C GLU A 215 11.72 -15.41 94.71
N LYS A 216 12.97 -15.79 94.40
CA LYS A 216 13.91 -16.31 95.40
C LYS A 216 14.23 -15.29 96.48
N ARG A 217 14.42 -14.01 96.13
CA ARG A 217 14.64 -12.92 97.10
C ARG A 217 13.41 -12.68 97.95
N SER A 218 12.22 -12.68 97.37
CA SER A 218 10.93 -12.58 98.07
C SER A 218 10.76 -13.75 99.03
N ASN A 219 11.00 -14.98 98.58
CA ASN A 219 10.97 -16.18 99.42
C ASN A 219 12.03 -16.13 100.53
N ALA A 220 13.21 -15.56 100.28
CA ALA A 220 14.24 -15.35 101.30
C ALA A 220 13.83 -14.28 102.31
N LEU A 221 13.21 -13.18 101.87
CA LEU A 221 12.64 -12.16 102.75
C LEU A 221 11.46 -12.71 103.56
N LEU A 222 10.58 -13.52 102.96
CA LEU A 222 9.53 -14.24 103.66
C LEU A 222 10.10 -15.19 104.71
N ARG A 223 11.18 -15.92 104.39
CA ARG A 223 11.90 -16.74 105.38
C ARG A 223 12.50 -15.89 106.48
N GLN A 224 13.12 -14.75 106.16
CA GLN A 224 13.68 -13.84 107.15
C GLN A 224 12.60 -13.21 108.04
N ILE A 225 11.44 -12.88 107.48
CA ILE A 225 10.25 -12.46 108.22
C ILE A 225 9.80 -13.60 109.13
N SER A 226 9.64 -14.82 108.62
CA SER A 226 9.25 -15.98 109.44
C SER A 226 10.27 -16.30 110.55
N ASP A 227 11.57 -16.12 110.30
CA ASP A 227 12.62 -16.29 111.30
C ASP A 227 12.60 -15.15 112.33
N SER A 228 12.26 -13.93 111.90
CA SER A 228 12.07 -12.78 112.79
C SER A 228 10.80 -12.90 113.62
N GLU A 229 9.71 -13.43 113.05
CA GLU A 229 8.47 -13.77 113.73
C GLU A 229 8.68 -14.94 114.69
N ALA A 230 9.46 -15.96 114.31
CA ALA A 230 9.86 -17.04 115.20
C ALA A 230 10.76 -16.53 116.34
N LYS A 231 11.64 -15.56 116.08
CA LYS A 231 12.43 -14.86 117.12
C LYS A 231 11.54 -14.01 118.01
N LEU A 232 10.54 -13.31 117.47
CA LEU A 232 9.54 -12.56 118.23
C LEU A 232 8.68 -13.50 119.07
N SER A 233 8.20 -14.62 118.53
CA SER A 233 7.46 -15.64 119.27
C SER A 233 8.30 -16.26 120.39
N ARG A 234 9.62 -16.42 120.21
CA ARG A 234 10.53 -16.83 121.28
C ARG A 234 10.68 -15.74 122.36
N ARG A 235 10.76 -14.46 121.97
CA ARG A 235 10.78 -13.32 122.89
C ARG A 235 9.46 -13.15 123.63
N GLU A 236 8.32 -13.37 122.97
CA GLU A 236 6.99 -13.40 123.58
C GLU A 236 6.88 -14.53 124.60
N LYS A 237 7.35 -15.74 124.27
CA LYS A 237 7.41 -16.86 125.23
C LYS A 237 8.38 -16.60 126.39
N GLU A 238 9.45 -15.82 126.19
CA GLU A 238 10.32 -15.35 127.28
C GLU A 238 9.63 -14.30 128.15
N ILE A 239 8.90 -13.35 127.55
CA ILE A 239 8.05 -12.38 128.26
C ILE A 239 6.97 -13.10 129.07
N GLU A 240 6.36 -14.15 128.54
CA GLU A 240 5.36 -14.95 129.23
C GLU A 240 5.94 -15.68 130.45
N ARG A 241 7.15 -16.25 130.35
CA ARG A 241 7.87 -16.85 131.49
C ARG A 241 8.34 -15.82 132.53
N ILE A 242 8.68 -14.61 132.11
CA ILE A 242 9.03 -13.51 133.01
C ILE A 242 7.77 -13.00 133.74
N ASN A 243 6.63 -12.90 133.05
CA ASN A 243 5.34 -12.59 133.65
C ASN A 243 4.87 -13.68 134.63
N GLU A 244 5.17 -14.95 134.37
CA GLU A 244 4.85 -16.05 135.27
C GLU A 244 5.75 -16.07 136.52
N ARG A 245 7.01 -15.63 136.40
CA ARG A 245 7.92 -15.39 137.53
C ARG A 245 7.55 -14.15 138.33
N LEU A 246 7.04 -13.09 137.68
CA LEU A 246 6.46 -11.92 138.35
C LEU A 246 5.14 -12.26 139.06
N ARG A 247 4.29 -13.13 138.49
CA ARG A 247 3.06 -13.63 139.15
C ARG A 247 3.32 -14.39 140.45
N LYS A 248 4.48 -15.06 140.61
CA LYS A 248 4.82 -15.79 141.85
C LYS A 248 5.52 -14.93 142.91
N VAL A 249 6.06 -13.77 142.56
CA VAL A 249 6.67 -12.81 143.51
C VAL A 249 5.71 -11.68 143.90
N LEU A 250 4.61 -11.47 143.15
CA LEU A 250 3.58 -10.46 143.43
C LEU A 250 2.36 -10.98 144.23
N ALA A 251 2.36 -12.24 144.70
CA ALA A 251 1.31 -12.79 145.56
C ALA A 251 1.53 -12.53 147.07
N GLU A 252 2.70 -12.02 147.47
CA GLU A 252 3.04 -11.60 148.83
C GLU A 252 3.46 -10.12 148.81
N GLY A 253 2.49 -9.21 148.83
CA GLY A 253 2.79 -7.78 148.82
C GLY A 253 1.60 -6.89 148.48
N ARG A 254 0.60 -6.87 149.36
CA ARG A 254 -0.48 -5.87 149.38
C ARG A 254 0.08 -4.44 149.30
N LYS A 255 -0.38 -3.64 148.34
CA LYS A 255 -1.10 -2.35 148.52
C LYS A 255 -0.95 -1.46 147.29
N GLU A 256 -2.08 -0.84 146.93
CA GLU A 256 -2.22 0.45 146.22
C GLU A 256 -1.63 0.49 144.79
N GLY A 257 -2.24 1.07 143.76
CA GLY A 257 -3.24 2.13 143.67
C GLY A 257 -2.81 3.03 142.49
N SER A 258 -3.74 3.37 141.61
CA SER A 258 -3.75 4.51 140.67
C SER A 258 -2.61 4.62 139.61
N SER A 259 -2.93 4.55 138.32
CA SER A 259 -3.22 5.69 137.40
C SER A 259 -1.99 6.25 136.70
N VAL A 260 -2.09 6.63 135.42
CA VAL A 260 -1.64 7.92 134.84
C VAL A 260 -1.64 7.91 133.29
N LEU A 261 -2.47 8.81 132.73
CA LEU A 261 -2.29 9.74 131.58
C LEU A 261 -1.93 9.23 130.18
N ASP A 262 -2.17 9.94 129.08
CA ASP A 262 -3.11 10.98 128.59
C ASP A 262 -2.56 11.40 127.21
N THR A 263 -3.38 11.32 126.17
CA THR A 263 -3.69 12.38 125.17
C THR A 263 -2.52 13.13 124.41
N PRO A 264 -2.77 14.12 123.50
CA PRO A 264 -2.38 14.08 122.08
C PRO A 264 -1.63 15.36 121.59
N ARG A 265 -1.54 15.58 120.26
CA ARG A 265 -1.40 16.84 119.46
C ARG A 265 -0.43 16.61 118.28
N GLY A 266 -0.66 17.01 117.03
CA GLY A 266 -1.42 18.13 116.50
C GLY A 266 -0.49 19.31 116.22
N LYS A 267 -0.08 19.52 114.95
CA LYS A 267 0.28 20.81 114.28
C LYS A 267 1.11 20.56 113.00
N GLN A 268 0.53 20.80 111.83
CA GLN A 268 1.15 21.58 110.73
C GLN A 268 0.13 21.76 109.60
N ALA A 269 -0.73 22.76 109.79
CA ALA A 269 -1.52 23.40 108.75
C ALA A 269 -0.93 24.81 108.59
N LEU A 270 -0.03 25.01 107.61
CA LEU A 270 0.38 26.34 107.11
C LEU A 270 1.25 26.30 105.84
N VAL A 271 1.06 25.31 104.95
CA VAL A 271 1.76 25.24 103.65
C VAL A 271 0.80 25.10 102.45
N GLN A 272 -0.45 24.66 102.65
CA GLN A 272 -1.34 24.32 101.53
C GLN A 272 -2.12 25.50 100.92
N ALA A 273 -2.11 26.70 101.50
CA ALA A 273 -2.84 27.84 100.93
C ALA A 273 -2.06 28.59 99.83
N GLN A 274 -0.72 28.56 99.86
CA GLN A 274 0.11 29.24 98.86
C GLN A 274 0.35 28.39 97.58
N GLU A 275 0.28 27.06 97.70
CA GLU A 275 0.41 26.15 96.55
C GLU A 275 -0.85 26.15 95.67
N THR A 276 -2.04 26.35 96.25
CA THR A 276 -3.30 26.40 95.50
C THR A 276 -3.47 27.65 94.64
N GLU A 277 -2.82 28.76 94.99
CA GLU A 277 -2.92 30.01 94.24
C GLU A 277 -1.97 30.01 93.04
N ARG A 278 -0.72 29.54 93.22
CA ARG A 278 0.24 29.35 92.12
C ARG A 278 -0.22 28.30 91.11
N LEU A 279 -0.77 27.18 91.57
CA LEU A 279 -1.30 26.16 90.67
C LEU A 279 -2.49 26.68 89.85
N ARG A 280 -3.29 27.60 90.39
CA ARG A 280 -4.42 28.22 89.68
C ARG A 280 -3.97 29.22 88.62
N GLU A 281 -2.88 29.96 88.86
CA GLU A 281 -2.28 30.84 87.84
C GLU A 281 -1.60 30.05 86.71
N GLU A 282 -0.89 28.97 87.04
CA GLU A 282 -0.25 28.09 86.06
C GLU A 282 -1.28 27.34 85.20
N MET A 283 -2.37 26.83 85.80
CA MET A 283 -3.45 26.21 85.03
C MET A 283 -4.17 27.20 84.12
N ASN A 284 -4.41 28.44 84.57
CA ASN A 284 -5.08 29.46 83.74
C ASN A 284 -4.19 29.96 82.59
N THR A 285 -2.87 30.04 82.79
CA THR A 285 -1.93 30.40 81.72
C THR A 285 -1.77 29.29 80.69
N LEU A 286 -1.68 28.03 81.14
CA LEU A 286 -1.63 26.87 80.25
C LEU A 286 -2.92 26.71 79.44
N ALA A 287 -4.08 26.92 80.07
CA ALA A 287 -5.38 26.91 79.39
C ALA A 287 -5.48 27.99 78.31
N ALA A 288 -5.02 29.23 78.58
CA ALA A 288 -4.99 30.30 77.59
C ALA A 288 -4.10 29.96 76.38
N GLN A 289 -2.96 29.31 76.63
CA GLN A 289 -2.00 28.95 75.58
C GLN A 289 -2.52 27.83 74.68
N VAL A 290 -3.18 26.81 75.25
CA VAL A 290 -3.81 25.72 74.49
C VAL A 290 -4.97 26.25 73.65
N VAL A 291 -5.84 27.09 74.23
CA VAL A 291 -6.98 27.68 73.50
C VAL A 291 -6.50 28.62 72.38
N ALA A 292 -5.44 29.41 72.61
CA ALA A 292 -4.83 30.22 71.55
C ALA A 292 -4.20 29.38 70.43
N MET A 293 -3.64 28.21 70.75
CA MET A 293 -3.10 27.27 69.75
C MET A 293 -4.22 26.64 68.91
N VAL A 294 -5.34 26.27 69.53
CA VAL A 294 -6.53 25.74 68.84
C VAL A 294 -7.15 26.80 67.93
N ALA A 295 -7.32 28.03 68.42
CA ALA A 295 -7.83 29.14 67.60
C ALA A 295 -6.93 29.44 66.39
N ARG A 296 -5.60 29.23 66.50
CA ARG A 296 -4.66 29.34 65.37
C ARG A 296 -4.79 28.21 64.35
N LEU A 297 -5.04 26.98 64.80
CA LEU A 297 -5.20 25.82 63.91
C LEU A 297 -6.55 25.85 63.18
N GLU A 298 -7.60 26.36 63.81
CA GLU A 298 -8.96 26.40 63.24
C GLU A 298 -9.22 27.62 62.33
N GLY A 299 -8.38 28.67 62.39
CA GLY A 299 -8.47 29.82 61.49
C GLY A 299 -9.60 30.82 61.81
N PRO A 300 -9.90 31.76 60.89
CA PRO A 300 -10.76 32.93 61.17
C PRO A 300 -12.24 32.59 61.43
N THR A 301 -12.68 31.36 61.18
CA THR A 301 -14.06 30.89 61.38
C THR A 301 -14.25 30.03 62.63
N SER A 302 -13.29 30.04 63.58
CA SER A 302 -13.42 29.25 64.81
C SER A 302 -14.48 29.82 65.76
N MET A 303 -15.22 28.92 66.42
CA MET A 303 -16.19 29.25 67.47
C MET A 303 -15.54 30.02 68.64
N VAL A 304 -14.24 29.84 68.86
CA VAL A 304 -13.46 30.55 69.90
C VAL A 304 -13.32 32.03 69.58
N ASN A 305 -13.03 32.39 68.32
CA ASN A 305 -12.94 33.79 67.91
C ASN A 305 -14.32 34.48 67.92
N GLU A 306 -15.38 33.76 67.56
CA GLU A 306 -16.76 34.26 67.60
C GLU A 306 -17.23 34.54 69.05
N LEU A 307 -16.89 33.66 69.99
CA LEU A 307 -17.17 33.86 71.42
C LEU A 307 -16.33 34.98 72.05
N LEU A 308 -15.07 35.15 71.64
CA LEU A 308 -14.23 36.28 72.07
C LEU A 308 -14.79 37.63 71.58
N ALA A 309 -15.27 37.70 70.34
CA ALA A 309 -15.91 38.90 69.80
C ALA A 309 -17.26 39.20 70.50
N LYS A 310 -18.01 38.16 70.87
CA LYS A 310 -19.27 38.31 71.63
C LYS A 310 -19.03 38.71 73.09
N ALA A 311 -17.91 38.31 73.68
CA ALA A 311 -17.51 38.70 75.04
C ALA A 311 -17.11 40.18 75.17
N GLU A 312 -16.79 40.88 74.06
CA GLU A 312 -16.53 42.33 74.07
C GLU A 312 -17.77 43.16 74.39
N SER A 313 -18.98 42.66 74.13
CA SER A 313 -20.21 43.43 74.35
C SER A 313 -20.84 43.28 75.73
N GLU A 314 -20.39 42.34 76.58
CA GLU A 314 -21.11 41.99 77.82
C GLU A 314 -20.29 42.03 79.13
N MET A 315 -19.03 42.50 79.15
CA MET A 315 -18.22 42.49 80.38
C MET A 315 -17.58 43.83 80.75
N SER A 316 -18.00 44.40 81.87
CA SER A 316 -17.26 45.43 82.62
C SER A 316 -16.14 44.80 83.47
N PRO A 317 -15.00 45.48 83.69
CA PRO A 317 -13.86 44.91 84.42
C PRO A 317 -14.20 44.61 85.88
N VAL A 318 -13.98 43.35 86.29
CA VAL A 318 -14.18 42.87 87.65
C VAL A 318 -12.93 43.20 88.49
N HIS A 319 -13.11 44.00 89.54
CA HIS A 319 -12.05 44.39 90.48
C HIS A 319 -12.03 43.44 91.67
N GLY A 320 -10.85 42.96 92.05
CA GLY A 320 -10.69 42.13 93.26
C GLY A 320 -10.73 42.96 94.55
N GLU A 321 -10.81 42.28 95.70
CA GLU A 321 -10.86 42.93 97.04
C GLU A 321 -9.67 43.84 97.37
N ASN A 322 -8.58 43.80 96.59
CA ASN A 322 -7.37 44.62 96.74
C ASN A 322 -7.26 45.77 95.71
N GLY A 323 -8.29 46.04 94.91
CA GLY A 323 -8.30 47.12 93.92
C GLY A 323 -7.53 46.82 92.62
N GLU A 324 -6.98 45.61 92.47
CA GLU A 324 -6.31 45.16 91.25
C GLU A 324 -7.31 44.56 90.25
N ILE A 325 -7.09 44.83 88.96
CA ILE A 325 -7.92 44.34 87.85
C ILE A 325 -7.64 42.85 87.66
N ILE A 326 -8.65 42.00 87.88
CA ILE A 326 -8.52 40.56 87.63
C ILE A 326 -8.53 40.35 86.12
N VAL A 327 -7.36 40.06 85.54
CA VAL A 327 -7.21 39.82 84.10
C VAL A 327 -7.95 38.54 83.71
N SER A 328 -9.01 38.66 82.92
CA SER A 328 -9.82 37.53 82.47
C SER A 328 -9.03 36.61 81.54
N LEU A 329 -9.47 35.36 81.42
CA LEU A 329 -8.90 34.39 80.47
C LEU A 329 -9.00 34.91 79.02
N ALA A 330 -10.10 35.60 78.69
CA ALA A 330 -10.31 36.21 77.38
C ALA A 330 -9.29 37.30 77.05
N ASP A 331 -8.87 38.08 78.06
CA ASP A 331 -7.87 39.15 77.90
C ASP A 331 -6.48 38.57 77.68
N ARG A 332 -6.15 37.46 78.36
CA ARG A 332 -4.86 36.75 78.18
C ARG A 332 -4.77 36.09 76.80
N ILE A 333 -5.87 35.49 76.31
CA ILE A 333 -5.92 34.92 74.96
C ILE A 333 -5.72 36.03 73.90
N ARG A 334 -6.33 37.20 74.08
CA ARG A 334 -6.12 38.36 73.21
C ARG A 334 -4.68 38.87 73.24
N ALA A 335 -4.08 39.02 74.42
CA ALA A 335 -2.68 39.43 74.56
C ALA A 335 -1.71 38.45 73.87
N LEU A 336 -2.00 37.14 73.93
CA LEU A 336 -1.23 36.14 73.20
C LEU A 336 -1.43 36.22 71.68
N GLN A 337 -2.64 36.52 71.19
CA GLN A 337 -2.93 36.72 69.76
C GLN A 337 -2.29 38.00 69.20
N THR A 338 -2.29 39.11 69.94
CA THR A 338 -1.64 40.36 69.52
C THR A 338 -0.12 40.19 69.45
N ALA A 339 0.51 39.64 70.48
CA ALA A 339 1.95 39.33 70.49
C ALA A 339 2.34 38.36 69.35
N ALA A 340 1.49 37.38 69.06
CA ALA A 340 1.61 36.47 67.93
C ALA A 340 1.50 37.17 66.55
N SER A 341 0.68 38.21 66.44
CA SER A 341 0.52 38.99 65.20
C SER A 341 1.67 39.99 65.00
N GLU A 342 2.22 40.56 66.07
CA GLU A 342 3.38 41.44 66.06
C GLU A 342 4.67 40.67 65.69
N THR A 343 4.83 39.45 66.20
CA THR A 343 5.92 38.55 65.79
C THR A 343 5.81 38.11 64.32
N ARG A 344 4.60 38.01 63.76
CA ARG A 344 4.41 37.74 62.33
C ARG A 344 4.73 38.96 61.46
N LYS A 345 4.30 40.17 61.85
CA LYS A 345 4.63 41.43 61.15
C LYS A 345 6.14 41.72 61.14
N THR A 346 6.86 41.35 62.19
CA THR A 346 8.33 41.49 62.26
C THR A 346 9.10 40.40 61.51
N ALA A 347 8.47 39.24 61.25
CA ALA A 347 9.04 38.18 60.41
C ALA A 347 8.77 38.37 58.90
N GLU A 348 7.74 39.14 58.52
CA GLU A 348 7.43 39.50 57.12
C GLU A 348 8.13 40.80 56.65
N THR A 349 8.86 41.49 57.55
CA THR A 349 9.62 42.73 57.25
C THR A 349 11.16 42.56 57.26
N ARG A 350 11.63 41.31 57.24
CA ARG A 350 13.01 40.91 56.91
C ARG A 350 12.96 39.95 55.73
#